data_AF-A0A9E4PQL3-F1
#
_entry.id   AF-A0A9E4PQL3-F1
#
_cell.length_a   1.000
_cell.length_b   1.000
_cell.length_c   1.000
_cell.angle_alpha   90.00
_cell.angle_beta   90.00
_cell.angle_gamma   90.00
#
_symmetry.space_group_name_H-M   'P 1'
#
loop_
_entity.id
_entity.type
_entity.pdbx_description
1 polymer ?
#
loop_
_entity_poly.entity_id
_entity_poly.type
_entity_poly.pdbx_seq_one_letter_code
_entity_poly.pdbx_strand_id
1 'polypeptide(L)'
;MIQQQRIEQAVTSLLEAIGEDPKREGLKDTPERVARMYGLLFSGVGVDPSLAIDTVFEADHHDPVVLGNIPFYSLCEHHLLPFFGLAHMAYIPNQKIAGISKLARALEVASRRPQVQERLTGQVAEAIFTALSPSGVAVELEAEHMCMSMRGVEKPGHRV
;
A
#
# COMPACT_ATOMS: atom_id res chain seq x y z
N MET A 1 -17.18 2.89 2.55
CA MET A 1 -16.81 4.03 3.43
C MET A 1 -16.38 3.49 4.78
N ILE A 2 -15.26 3.97 5.34
CA ILE A 2 -14.71 3.50 6.63
C ILE A 2 -15.54 4.08 7.78
N GLN A 3 -15.95 3.24 8.75
CA GLN A 3 -16.79 3.64 9.89
C GLN A 3 -15.92 4.09 11.07
N GLN A 4 -15.51 5.37 11.09
CA GLN A 4 -14.58 5.92 12.08
C GLN A 4 -15.02 5.68 13.53
N GLN A 5 -16.28 5.98 13.87
CA GLN A 5 -16.80 5.81 15.23
C GLN A 5 -16.69 4.37 15.74
N ARG A 6 -16.87 3.37 14.86
CA ARG A 6 -16.70 1.96 15.23
C ARG A 6 -15.24 1.60 15.48
N ILE A 7 -14.31 2.21 14.75
CA ILE A 7 -12.87 2.02 14.99
C ILE A 7 -12.49 2.63 16.34
N GLU A 8 -12.98 3.85 16.65
CA GLU A 8 -12.71 4.49 17.95
C GLU A 8 -13.17 3.62 19.13
N GLN A 9 -14.39 3.07 19.04
CA GLN A 9 -14.92 2.14 20.03
C GLN A 9 -14.03 0.89 20.15
N ALA A 10 -13.64 0.28 19.03
CA ALA A 10 -12.78 -0.89 19.03
C ALA A 10 -11.39 -0.61 19.62
N VAL A 11 -10.80 0.55 19.34
CA VAL A 11 -9.50 0.95 19.89
C VAL A 11 -9.60 1.24 21.38
N THR A 12 -10.68 1.86 21.84
CA THR A 12 -10.94 2.05 23.28
C THR A 12 -11.00 0.69 23.98
N SER A 13 -11.80 -0.24 23.46
CA SER A 13 -11.88 -1.60 24.01
C SER A 13 -10.56 -2.35 23.95
N LEU A 14 -9.75 -2.14 22.90
CA LEU A 14 -8.42 -2.73 22.81
C LEU A 14 -7.50 -2.21 23.93
N LEU A 15 -7.49 -0.89 24.18
CA LEU A 15 -6.68 -0.28 25.24
C LEU A 15 -7.08 -0.81 26.63
N GLU A 16 -8.37 -0.89 26.90
CA GLU A 16 -8.89 -1.48 28.15
C GLU A 16 -8.48 -2.96 28.26
N ALA A 17 -8.59 -3.72 27.18
CA ALA A 17 -8.27 -5.15 27.16
C ALA A 17 -6.78 -5.45 27.39
N ILE A 18 -5.87 -4.53 27.04
CA ILE A 18 -4.44 -4.66 27.32
C ILE A 18 -4.04 -4.07 28.69
N GLY A 19 -5.01 -3.61 29.49
CA GLY A 19 -4.80 -3.08 30.84
C GLY A 19 -4.39 -1.61 30.92
N GLU A 20 -4.49 -0.86 29.81
CA GLU A 20 -4.27 0.59 29.81
C GLU A 20 -5.54 1.34 30.25
N ASP A 21 -5.37 2.55 30.81
CA ASP A 21 -6.47 3.49 31.08
C ASP A 21 -6.66 4.42 29.86
N PRO A 22 -7.75 4.28 29.07
CA PRO A 22 -7.98 5.16 27.92
C PRO A 22 -8.20 6.62 28.32
N LYS A 23 -8.51 6.92 29.58
CA LYS A 23 -8.78 8.29 30.05
C LYS A 23 -7.51 9.05 30.41
N ARG A 24 -6.35 8.39 30.50
CA ARG A 24 -5.09 9.09 30.79
C ARG A 24 -4.76 10.09 29.68
N GLU A 25 -4.10 11.19 30.05
CA GLU A 25 -3.86 12.33 29.17
C GLU A 25 -3.28 11.93 27.80
N GLY A 26 -2.34 10.99 27.76
CA GLY A 26 -1.72 10.52 26.52
C GLY A 26 -2.62 9.66 25.61
N LEU A 27 -3.65 9.02 26.14
CA LEU A 27 -4.51 8.07 25.39
C LEU A 27 -5.92 8.57 25.09
N LYS A 28 -6.39 9.63 25.75
CA LYS A 28 -7.77 10.12 25.59
C LYS A 28 -8.18 10.35 24.12
N ASP A 29 -7.25 10.81 23.28
CA ASP A 29 -7.49 11.03 21.84
C ASP A 29 -6.86 9.94 20.95
N THR A 30 -6.27 8.88 21.53
CA THR A 30 -5.72 7.76 20.76
C THR A 30 -6.77 7.07 19.88
N PRO A 31 -7.98 6.75 20.36
CA PRO A 31 -9.03 6.17 19.52
C PRO A 31 -9.29 6.96 18.24
N GLU A 32 -9.47 8.28 18.37
CA GLU A 32 -9.72 9.20 17.26
C GLU A 32 -8.51 9.28 16.31
N ARG A 33 -7.29 9.40 16.85
CA ARG A 33 -6.05 9.39 16.04
C ARG A 33 -5.91 8.09 15.24
N VAL A 34 -6.20 6.94 15.83
CA VAL A 34 -6.13 5.63 15.16
C VAL A 34 -7.21 5.51 14.10
N ALA A 35 -8.44 5.97 14.38
CA ALA A 35 -9.52 5.97 13.39
C ALA A 35 -9.19 6.83 12.16
N ARG A 36 -8.64 8.04 12.36
CA ARG A 36 -8.15 8.88 11.25
C ARG A 36 -7.01 8.23 10.49
N MET A 37 -6.05 7.63 11.21
CA MET A 37 -4.93 6.92 10.61
C MET A 37 -5.41 5.76 9.72
N TYR A 38 -6.32 4.90 10.20
CA TYR A 38 -6.87 3.82 9.38
C TYR A 38 -7.75 4.32 8.23
N GLY A 39 -8.38 5.49 8.36
CA GLY A 39 -9.01 6.19 7.25
C GLY A 39 -8.04 6.44 6.08
N LEU A 40 -6.81 6.85 6.39
CA LEU A 40 -5.74 7.04 5.41
C LEU A 40 -5.14 5.71 4.93
N LEU A 41 -4.73 4.84 5.86
CA LEU A 41 -4.01 3.60 5.53
C LEU A 41 -4.87 2.58 4.77
N PHE A 42 -6.20 2.66 4.88
CA PHE A 42 -7.14 1.78 4.19
C PHE A 42 -7.98 2.49 3.12
N SER A 43 -7.55 3.68 2.66
CA SER A 43 -8.28 4.45 1.65
C SER A 43 -8.39 3.74 0.29
N GLY A 44 -7.55 2.73 0.03
CA GLY A 44 -7.59 1.91 -1.17
C GLY A 44 -8.59 0.75 -1.10
N VAL A 45 -9.18 0.43 0.05
CA VAL A 45 -10.13 -0.70 0.15
C VAL A 45 -11.31 -0.50 -0.78
N GLY A 46 -11.50 -1.44 -1.72
CA GLY A 46 -12.56 -1.38 -2.73
C GLY A 46 -12.29 -0.41 -3.89
N VAL A 47 -11.09 0.17 -3.98
CA VAL A 47 -10.68 1.04 -5.09
C VAL A 47 -9.82 0.25 -6.06
N ASP A 48 -10.13 0.36 -7.35
CA ASP A 48 -9.32 -0.23 -8.42
C ASP A 48 -8.07 0.65 -8.68
N PRO A 49 -6.84 0.10 -8.52
CA PRO A 49 -5.61 0.85 -8.78
C PRO A 49 -5.42 1.27 -10.24
N SER A 50 -6.04 0.59 -11.21
CA SER A 50 -5.93 0.93 -12.64
C SER A 50 -6.49 2.31 -12.94
N LEU A 51 -7.53 2.73 -12.19
CA LEU A 51 -8.17 4.03 -12.31
C LEU A 51 -7.25 5.18 -11.89
N ALA A 52 -6.17 4.91 -11.16
CA ALA A 52 -5.15 5.91 -10.87
C ALA A 52 -4.29 6.26 -12.10
N ILE A 53 -4.29 5.41 -13.13
CA ILE A 53 -3.61 5.60 -14.41
C ILE A 53 -4.54 6.31 -15.39
N ASP A 54 -4.98 7.51 -14.98
CA ASP A 54 -5.96 8.35 -15.69
C ASP A 54 -5.34 9.25 -16.79
N THR A 55 -4.01 9.31 -16.88
CA THR A 55 -3.28 10.20 -17.79
C THR A 55 -2.36 9.38 -18.67
N VAL A 56 -2.81 9.15 -19.91
CA VAL A 56 -2.17 8.27 -20.90
C VAL A 56 -1.92 9.07 -22.19
N PHE A 57 -0.76 8.84 -22.79
CA PHE A 57 -0.30 9.47 -24.02
C PHE A 57 -0.07 8.41 -25.10
N GLU A 58 -0.16 8.82 -26.37
CA GLU A 58 0.27 7.98 -27.49
C GLU A 58 1.80 7.80 -27.46
N ALA A 59 2.24 6.60 -27.82
CA ALA A 59 3.64 6.22 -27.83
C ALA A 59 4.05 5.74 -29.22
N ASP A 60 4.98 6.47 -29.84
CA ASP A 60 5.50 6.15 -31.18
C ASP A 60 6.67 5.16 -31.15
N HIS A 61 7.13 4.78 -29.95
CA HIS A 61 8.28 3.90 -29.73
C HIS A 61 7.98 2.79 -28.72
N HIS A 62 8.70 1.67 -28.86
CA HIS A 62 8.59 0.48 -28.01
C HIS A 62 9.69 0.37 -26.94
N ASP A 63 10.41 1.46 -26.68
CA ASP A 63 11.45 1.48 -25.66
C ASP A 63 10.87 1.22 -24.27
N PRO A 64 11.49 0.34 -23.45
CA PRO A 64 11.03 0.06 -22.10
C PRO A 64 10.99 1.32 -21.24
N VAL A 65 9.89 1.49 -20.51
CA VAL A 65 9.75 2.53 -19.48
C VAL A 65 10.08 1.88 -18.14
N VAL A 66 11.04 2.45 -17.42
CA VAL A 66 11.52 1.92 -16.13
C VAL A 66 11.46 3.01 -15.06
N LEU A 67 10.90 2.66 -13.91
CA LEU A 67 10.85 3.52 -12.72
C LEU A 67 11.29 2.70 -11.52
N GLY A 68 12.29 3.18 -10.79
CA GLY A 68 12.83 2.47 -9.63
C GLY A 68 12.83 3.34 -8.39
N ASN A 69 13.07 2.70 -7.24
CA ASN A 69 13.23 3.36 -5.94
C ASN A 69 12.00 4.16 -5.51
N ILE A 70 10.80 3.66 -5.81
CA ILE A 70 9.55 4.31 -5.38
C ILE A 70 9.21 3.80 -3.98
N PRO A 71 9.23 4.64 -2.93
CA PRO A 71 8.89 4.19 -1.59
C PRO A 71 7.41 3.81 -1.51
N PHE A 72 7.12 2.75 -0.77
CA PHE A 72 5.75 2.38 -0.46
C PHE A 72 5.60 1.91 0.99
N TYR A 73 4.36 2.02 1.48
CA TYR A 73 3.95 1.58 2.80
C TYR A 73 2.64 0.83 2.68
N SER A 74 2.53 -0.29 3.39
CA SER A 74 1.34 -1.12 3.46
C SER A 74 1.20 -1.73 4.85
N LEU A 75 0.08 -2.42 5.10
CA LEU A 75 -0.16 -3.16 6.34
C LEU A 75 -0.34 -4.65 6.01
N CYS A 76 0.42 -5.50 6.71
CA CYS A 76 0.28 -6.94 6.62
C CYS A 76 -1.11 -7.34 7.11
N GLU A 77 -1.90 -8.03 6.29
CA GLU A 77 -3.28 -8.39 6.65
C GLU A 77 -3.39 -9.33 7.85
N HIS A 78 -2.36 -10.12 8.10
CA HIS A 78 -2.34 -11.11 9.19
C HIS A 78 -2.22 -10.47 10.58
N HIS A 79 -1.57 -9.31 10.67
CA HIS A 79 -1.19 -8.70 11.95
C HIS A 79 -1.51 -7.22 12.05
N LEU A 80 -1.94 -6.59 10.95
CA LEU A 80 -2.10 -5.15 10.80
C LEU A 80 -0.83 -4.36 11.19
N LEU A 81 0.34 -5.00 11.05
CA LEU A 81 1.64 -4.38 11.24
C LEU A 81 2.18 -3.87 9.90
N PRO A 82 2.92 -2.76 9.88
CA PRO A 82 3.48 -2.24 8.65
C PRO A 82 4.46 -3.19 7.97
N PHE A 83 4.42 -3.18 6.65
CA PHE A 83 5.57 -3.52 5.82
C PHE A 83 5.79 -2.40 4.80
N PHE A 84 7.04 -2.09 4.54
CA PHE A 84 7.41 -0.92 3.75
C PHE A 84 8.73 -1.15 3.05
N GLY A 85 8.93 -0.46 1.94
CA GLY A 85 9.98 -0.85 1.02
C GLY A 85 10.11 0.04 -0.19
N LEU A 86 10.79 -0.49 -1.19
CA LEU A 86 10.98 0.12 -2.49
C LEU A 86 10.28 -0.71 -3.56
N ALA A 87 9.65 -0.01 -4.49
CA ALA A 87 9.08 -0.58 -5.69
C ALA A 87 9.90 -0.19 -6.91
N HIS A 88 10.07 -1.16 -7.79
CA HIS A 88 10.63 -1.02 -9.13
C HIS A 88 9.58 -1.54 -10.11
N MET A 89 9.27 -0.74 -11.12
CA MET A 89 8.25 -1.02 -12.12
C MET A 89 8.83 -0.79 -13.50
N ALA A 90 8.55 -1.71 -14.41
CA ALA A 90 8.89 -1.57 -15.81
C ALA A 90 7.76 -2.06 -16.69
N TYR A 91 7.59 -1.46 -17.87
CA TYR A 91 6.72 -2.00 -18.90
C TYR A 91 7.24 -1.65 -20.29
N ILE A 92 6.84 -2.45 -21.28
CA ILE A 92 7.17 -2.23 -22.70
C ILE A 92 5.92 -1.63 -23.35
N PRO A 93 5.94 -0.33 -23.74
CA PRO A 93 4.79 0.32 -24.35
C PRO A 93 4.29 -0.40 -25.60
N ASN A 94 2.97 -0.39 -25.74
CA ASN A 94 2.27 -0.74 -26.97
C ASN A 94 1.27 0.39 -27.26
N GLN A 95 1.74 1.41 -28.00
CA GLN A 95 0.97 2.61 -28.37
C GLN A 95 0.57 3.54 -27.21
N LYS A 96 0.71 3.12 -25.94
CA LYS A 96 0.32 3.88 -24.75
C LYS A 96 1.46 4.02 -23.75
N ILE A 97 1.65 5.24 -23.24
CA ILE A 97 2.54 5.55 -22.11
C ILE A 97 1.74 6.27 -21.03
N ALA A 98 1.93 5.88 -19.77
CA ALA A 98 1.38 6.61 -18.61
C ALA A 98 2.30 7.75 -18.17
N GLY A 99 1.70 8.80 -17.61
CA GLY A 99 2.46 9.74 -16.78
C GLY A 99 3.12 9.03 -15.59
N ILE A 100 4.41 9.26 -15.36
CA ILE A 100 5.21 8.62 -14.30
C ILE A 100 4.52 8.70 -12.93
N SER A 101 3.97 9.86 -12.57
CA SER A 101 3.28 10.06 -11.29
C SER A 101 2.05 9.16 -11.11
N LYS A 102 1.44 8.69 -12.20
CA LYS A 102 0.25 7.83 -12.16
C LYS A 102 0.57 6.38 -11.85
N LEU A 103 1.73 5.89 -12.27
CA LEU A 103 2.23 4.56 -11.89
C LEU A 103 2.51 4.50 -10.38
N ALA A 104 3.17 5.54 -9.85
CA ALA A 104 3.37 5.68 -8.41
C ALA A 104 2.04 5.78 -7.63
N ARG A 105 1.05 6.47 -8.21
CA ARG A 105 -0.29 6.56 -7.61
C ARG A 105 -1.04 5.22 -7.61
N ALA A 106 -0.91 4.42 -8.66
CA ALA A 106 -1.47 3.07 -8.71
C ALA A 106 -0.88 2.18 -7.61
N LEU A 107 0.45 2.23 -7.42
CA LEU A 107 1.12 1.57 -6.30
C LEU A 107 0.56 2.02 -4.94
N GLU A 108 0.38 3.33 -4.74
CA GLU A 108 -0.22 3.86 -3.51
C GLU A 108 -1.65 3.34 -3.31
N VAL A 109 -2.52 3.42 -4.31
CA VAL A 109 -3.90 2.92 -4.20
C VAL A 109 -3.91 1.43 -3.87
N ALA A 110 -3.02 0.63 -4.48
CA ALA A 110 -2.88 -0.79 -4.20
C ALA A 110 -2.37 -1.05 -2.76
N SER A 111 -1.45 -0.24 -2.26
CA SER A 111 -0.81 -0.42 -0.94
C SER A 111 -1.68 0.05 0.24
N ARG A 112 -2.68 0.91 0.01
CA ARG A 112 -3.58 1.44 1.06
C ARG A 112 -4.73 0.48 1.41
N ARG A 113 -4.42 -0.78 1.72
CA ARG A 113 -5.35 -1.81 2.18
C ARG A 113 -4.59 -2.92 2.94
N PRO A 114 -5.26 -3.82 3.67
CA PRO A 114 -4.61 -5.03 4.19
C PRO A 114 -4.04 -5.86 3.03
N GLN A 115 -2.77 -6.27 3.13
CA GLN A 115 -2.05 -6.92 2.04
C GLN A 115 -1.17 -8.09 2.47
N VAL A 116 -0.84 -8.91 1.48
CA VAL A 116 0.39 -9.70 1.38
C VAL A 116 1.23 -9.16 0.22
N GLN A 117 2.55 -9.21 0.31
CA GLN A 117 3.44 -8.53 -0.65
C GLN A 117 3.26 -9.06 -2.07
N GLU A 118 3.11 -10.37 -2.23
CA GLU A 118 2.93 -11.05 -3.51
C GLU A 118 1.66 -10.55 -4.23
N ARG A 119 0.58 -10.34 -3.47
CA ARG A 119 -0.68 -9.82 -4.00
C ARG A 119 -0.56 -8.36 -4.36
N LEU A 120 0.12 -7.56 -3.53
CA LEU A 120 0.39 -6.16 -3.83
C LEU A 120 1.18 -6.04 -5.15
N THR A 121 2.25 -6.82 -5.32
CA THR A 121 3.04 -6.88 -6.57
C THR A 121 2.16 -7.19 -7.77
N GLY A 122 1.34 -8.26 -7.68
CA GLY A 122 0.44 -8.67 -8.76
C GLY A 122 -0.61 -7.61 -9.10
N GLN A 123 -1.21 -6.95 -8.10
CA GLN A 123 -2.21 -5.90 -8.32
C GLN A 123 -1.64 -4.68 -9.03
N VAL A 124 -0.41 -4.30 -8.72
CA VAL A 124 0.27 -3.18 -9.41
C VAL A 124 0.57 -3.56 -10.86
N ALA A 125 1.07 -4.77 -11.10
CA ALA A 125 1.32 -5.26 -12.46
C ALA A 125 0.03 -5.29 -13.30
N GLU A 126 -1.05 -5.84 -12.72
CA GLU A 126 -2.35 -5.92 -13.38
C GLU A 126 -2.96 -4.55 -13.66
N ALA A 127 -2.79 -3.58 -12.74
CA ALA A 127 -3.27 -2.22 -12.95
C ALA A 127 -2.59 -1.55 -14.14
N ILE A 128 -1.27 -1.71 -14.28
CA ILE A 128 -0.50 -1.21 -15.42
C ILE A 128 -0.96 -1.91 -16.70
N PHE A 129 -1.13 -3.23 -16.65
CA PHE A 129 -1.55 -4.02 -17.80
C PHE A 129 -2.96 -3.63 -18.28
N THR A 130 -3.91 -3.50 -17.36
CA THR A 130 -5.29 -3.08 -17.63
C THR A 130 -5.35 -1.69 -18.25
N ALA A 131 -4.60 -0.72 -17.70
CA ALA A 131 -4.66 0.67 -18.17
C ALA A 131 -3.97 0.88 -19.53
N LEU A 132 -2.84 0.22 -19.77
CA LEU A 132 -1.95 0.52 -20.90
C LEU A 132 -1.92 -0.55 -21.99
N SER A 133 -2.39 -1.76 -21.71
CA SER A 133 -2.24 -2.93 -22.61
C SER A 133 -0.82 -3.08 -23.19
N PRO A 134 0.23 -2.99 -22.36
CA PRO A 134 1.62 -3.04 -22.80
C PRO A 134 2.00 -4.44 -23.28
N SER A 135 3.10 -4.56 -24.02
CA SER A 135 3.61 -5.87 -24.47
C SER A 135 4.15 -6.72 -23.31
N GLY A 136 4.49 -6.09 -22.18
CA GLY A 136 4.92 -6.77 -20.96
C GLY A 136 5.04 -5.78 -19.80
N VAL A 137 4.93 -6.30 -18.57
CA VAL A 137 5.07 -5.56 -17.31
C VAL A 137 5.93 -6.36 -16.35
N ALA A 138 6.80 -5.69 -15.61
CA ALA A 138 7.54 -6.25 -14.48
C ALA A 138 7.36 -5.34 -13.27
N VAL A 139 7.11 -5.93 -12.12
CA VAL A 139 7.03 -5.23 -10.84
C VAL A 139 7.85 -6.02 -9.82
N GLU A 140 8.74 -5.33 -9.14
CA GLU A 140 9.54 -5.83 -8.04
C GLU A 140 9.26 -4.97 -6.82
N LEU A 141 8.91 -5.61 -5.71
CA LEU A 141 8.78 -4.97 -4.40
C LEU A 141 9.81 -5.63 -3.49
N GLU A 142 10.63 -4.82 -2.85
CA GLU A 142 11.53 -5.24 -1.79
C GLU A 142 11.12 -4.52 -0.50
N ALA A 143 10.73 -5.26 0.54
CA ALA A 143 10.17 -4.68 1.76
C ALA A 143 10.68 -5.31 3.05
N GLU A 144 10.76 -4.49 4.09
CA GLU A 144 10.90 -4.95 5.47
C GLU A 144 9.52 -5.14 6.09
N HIS A 145 9.34 -6.25 6.81
CA HIS A 145 8.06 -6.63 7.42
C HIS A 145 8.16 -6.53 8.94
N MET A 146 7.41 -5.61 9.55
CA MET A 146 7.47 -5.43 11.01
C MET A 146 6.99 -6.65 11.79
N CYS A 147 6.13 -7.49 11.20
CA CYS A 147 5.74 -8.77 11.82
C CYS A 147 6.90 -9.78 11.96
N MET A 148 7.99 -9.61 11.20
CA MET A 148 9.23 -10.39 11.32
C MET A 148 10.33 -9.62 12.05
N SER A 149 10.37 -8.29 11.91
CA SER A 149 11.42 -7.46 12.53
C SER A 149 11.22 -7.25 14.02
N MET A 150 10.01 -6.90 14.46
CA MET A 150 9.77 -6.44 15.84
C MET A 150 9.25 -7.53 16.79
N ARG A 151 8.88 -8.69 16.25
CA ARG A 151 8.33 -9.82 17.01
C ARG A 151 8.57 -11.13 16.27
N GLY A 152 8.25 -12.24 16.95
CA GLY A 152 8.31 -13.56 16.34
C GLY A 152 9.75 -14.01 16.13
N VAL A 153 10.21 -14.05 14.87
CA VAL A 153 11.58 -14.48 14.51
C VAL A 153 12.64 -13.40 14.70
N GLU A 154 12.23 -12.14 14.90
CA GLU A 154 13.07 -11.00 15.26
C GLU A 154 14.30 -10.83 14.35
N LYS A 155 14.04 -10.61 13.06
CA LYS A 155 15.05 -10.37 12.01
C LYS A 155 15.01 -8.93 11.50
N PRO A 156 15.44 -7.95 12.31
CA PRO A 156 15.41 -6.55 11.92
C PRO A 156 16.29 -6.29 10.69
N GLY A 157 15.81 -5.42 9.80
CA GLY A 157 16.50 -5.07 8.55
C GLY A 157 16.45 -6.15 7.47
N HIS A 158 15.82 -7.29 7.72
CA HIS A 158 15.62 -8.30 6.68
C HIS A 158 14.57 -7.83 5.67
N ARG A 159 14.92 -7.93 4.38
CA ARG A 159 14.07 -7.52 3.28
C ARG A 159 13.74 -8.73 2.41
N VAL A 160 12.47 -8.79 2.00
CA VAL A 160 11.86 -9.82 1.15
C VAL A 160 11.39 -9.19 -0.14
#